data_AF-A0AA35XAV6-F1
#
_entry.id   AF-A0AA35XAV6-F1
#
_cell.length_a   1.000
_cell.length_b   1.000
_cell.length_c   1.000
_cell.angle_alpha   90.00
_cell.angle_beta   90.00
_cell.angle_gamma   90.00
#
_symmetry.space_group_name_H-M   'P 1'
#
loop_
_entity.id
_entity.type
_entity.pdbx_description
1 polymer ?
#
loop_
_entity_poly.entity_id
_entity_poly.type
_entity_poly.pdbx_seq_one_letter_code
_entity_poly.pdbx_strand_id
1 'polypeptide(L)'
;MAKRINRVIELLEQGQPIYNAGAHELSYENGKAMASTWADYIGVEMEHGSFDMSALDEFMRGLVDGGPTPSGHRTPPVIMTIPTDGTNEDVVRANSWMMKQALARGIHGILLCHAETPGAVQAFVESCRYPFQTVGVGDGLGVGRRGGGGQRGAAHIWGVEPDEYMKLADPWPLNPDGELFLGLKLENKRSSRQLRGMCGCARHCLR
;
A
#
# COMPACT_ATOMS: atom_id res chain seq x y z
N MET A 1 -20.53 -3.21 -11.14
CA MET A 1 -19.93 -2.05 -10.47
C MET A 1 -18.95 -2.59 -9.44
N ALA A 2 -17.75 -2.03 -9.34
CA ALA A 2 -16.74 -2.50 -8.38
C ALA A 2 -17.26 -2.41 -6.94
N LYS A 3 -16.94 -3.40 -6.10
CA LYS A 3 -17.35 -3.43 -4.68
C LYS A 3 -16.31 -2.78 -3.79
N ARG A 4 -15.03 -2.82 -4.19
CA ARG A 4 -13.91 -2.16 -3.52
C ARG A 4 -13.29 -1.10 -4.41
N ILE A 5 -12.51 -0.20 -3.81
CA ILE A 5 -11.59 0.66 -4.57
C ILE A 5 -10.41 -0.19 -5.06
N ASN A 6 -9.93 -1.08 -4.20
CA ASN A 6 -8.78 -1.92 -4.45
C ASN A 6 -9.20 -3.32 -4.97
N ARG A 7 -9.03 -3.55 -6.28
CA ARG A 7 -9.33 -4.84 -6.94
C ARG A 7 -8.60 -6.03 -6.31
N VAL A 8 -7.39 -5.83 -5.81
CA VAL A 8 -6.63 -6.92 -5.16
C VAL A 8 -7.38 -7.42 -3.94
N ILE A 9 -7.86 -6.51 -3.10
CA ILE A 9 -8.63 -6.85 -1.91
C ILE A 9 -9.94 -7.54 -2.32
N GLU A 10 -10.65 -7.01 -3.31
CA GLU A 10 -11.90 -7.60 -3.81
C GLU A 10 -11.72 -9.06 -4.28
N LEU A 11 -10.63 -9.37 -4.97
CA LEU A 11 -10.33 -10.72 -5.45
C LEU A 11 -9.89 -11.65 -4.32
N LEU A 12 -9.05 -11.17 -3.40
CA LEU A 12 -8.60 -11.96 -2.25
C LEU A 12 -9.76 -12.30 -1.29
N GLU A 13 -10.73 -11.41 -1.13
CA GLU A 13 -11.98 -11.68 -0.39
C GLU A 13 -12.80 -12.81 -1.01
N GLN A 14 -12.69 -13.00 -2.34
CA GLN A 14 -13.34 -14.07 -3.09
C GLN A 14 -12.48 -15.35 -3.16
N GLY A 15 -11.33 -15.37 -2.48
CA GLY A 15 -10.38 -16.47 -2.52
C GLY A 15 -9.73 -16.67 -3.90
N GLN A 16 -9.72 -15.64 -4.74
CA GLN A 16 -9.11 -15.70 -6.08
C GLN A 16 -7.62 -15.37 -6.00
N PRO A 17 -6.79 -15.96 -6.90
CA PRO A 17 -5.42 -15.51 -7.09
C PRO A 17 -5.39 -14.09 -7.68
N ILE A 18 -4.26 -13.40 -7.49
CA ILE A 18 -4.00 -12.08 -8.06
C ILE A 18 -2.73 -12.12 -8.90
N TYR A 19 -2.71 -11.36 -9.99
CA TYR A 19 -1.58 -11.24 -10.90
C TYR A 19 -1.15 -9.79 -11.06
N ASN A 20 0.15 -9.57 -11.33
CA ASN A 20 0.72 -8.24 -11.41
C ASN A 20 1.49 -7.99 -12.69
N ALA A 21 1.58 -6.71 -13.06
CA ALA A 21 2.50 -6.20 -14.06
C ALA A 21 3.37 -5.10 -13.42
N GLY A 22 4.65 -5.05 -13.78
CA GLY A 22 5.56 -3.99 -13.32
C GLY A 22 5.44 -2.72 -14.17
N ALA A 23 5.49 -1.55 -13.54
CA ALA A 23 5.68 -0.28 -14.23
C ALA A 23 7.18 0.06 -14.30
N HIS A 24 7.77 -0.04 -15.50
CA HIS A 24 9.17 0.29 -15.74
C HIS A 24 9.42 1.79 -15.91
N GLU A 25 8.40 2.54 -16.36
CA GLU A 25 8.43 3.99 -16.53
C GLU A 25 7.25 4.62 -15.78
N LEU A 26 7.52 5.66 -14.98
CA LEU A 26 6.48 6.42 -14.29
C LEU A 26 6.27 7.75 -15.02
N SER A 27 5.33 7.76 -15.95
CA SER A 27 4.92 8.95 -16.70
C SER A 27 3.41 8.97 -16.88
N TYR A 28 2.84 10.15 -17.16
CA TYR A 28 1.41 10.29 -17.40
C TYR A 28 0.92 9.42 -18.56
N GLU A 29 1.65 9.41 -19.69
CA GLU A 29 1.28 8.62 -20.87
C GLU A 29 1.34 7.11 -20.59
N ASN A 30 2.37 6.64 -19.87
CA ASN A 30 2.43 5.24 -19.47
C ASN A 30 1.33 4.91 -18.46
N GLY A 31 0.99 5.82 -17.54
CA GLY A 31 -0.16 5.67 -16.64
C GLY A 31 -1.47 5.46 -17.41
N LYS A 32 -1.74 6.28 -18.42
CA LYS A 32 -2.93 6.11 -19.28
C LYS A 32 -2.94 4.77 -20.00
N ALA A 33 -1.80 4.36 -20.56
CA ALA A 33 -1.68 3.08 -21.25
C ALA A 33 -1.90 1.88 -20.29
N MET A 34 -1.37 1.96 -19.07
CA MET A 34 -1.48 0.90 -18.08
C MET A 34 -2.85 0.86 -17.37
N ALA A 35 -3.70 1.87 -17.52
CA ALA A 35 -5.05 1.87 -16.94
C ALA A 35 -5.91 0.68 -17.43
N SER A 36 -5.68 0.24 -18.68
CA SER A 36 -6.31 -0.94 -19.27
C SER A 36 -5.45 -2.21 -19.18
N THR A 37 -4.52 -2.29 -18.23
CA THR A 37 -3.69 -3.49 -18.02
C THR A 37 -4.55 -4.73 -17.79
N TRP A 38 -4.03 -5.89 -18.19
CA TRP A 38 -4.61 -7.20 -17.89
C TRP A 38 -4.43 -7.59 -16.41
N ALA A 39 -3.44 -7.00 -15.73
CA ALA A 39 -3.07 -7.34 -14.37
C ALA A 39 -4.08 -6.85 -13.33
N ASP A 40 -4.15 -7.52 -12.18
CA ASP A 40 -5.02 -7.14 -11.07
C ASP A 40 -4.45 -5.97 -10.25
N TYR A 41 -3.14 -5.76 -10.31
CA TYR A 41 -2.46 -4.55 -9.83
C TYR A 41 -1.18 -4.26 -10.62
N ILE A 42 -0.69 -3.03 -10.44
CA ILE A 42 0.58 -2.56 -10.98
C ILE A 42 1.61 -2.48 -9.85
N GLY A 43 2.72 -3.20 -10.02
CA GLY A 43 3.88 -3.11 -9.14
C GLY A 43 4.78 -1.93 -9.53
N VAL A 44 5.09 -1.06 -8.57
CA VAL A 44 6.08 0.01 -8.74
C VAL A 44 7.29 -0.33 -7.91
N GLU A 45 8.44 -0.56 -8.56
CA GLU A 45 9.68 -0.96 -7.90
C GLU A 45 10.56 0.26 -7.62
N MET A 46 10.66 0.66 -6.35
CA MET A 46 11.52 1.75 -5.92
C MET A 46 12.57 1.33 -4.89
N GLU A 47 12.69 0.05 -4.53
CA GLU A 47 13.86 -0.46 -3.78
C GLU A 47 15.14 -0.30 -4.60
N HIS A 48 15.04 -0.63 -5.89
CA HIS A 48 16.16 -0.55 -6.84
C HIS A 48 15.97 0.56 -7.90
N GLY A 49 14.82 1.23 -7.89
CA GLY A 49 14.51 2.37 -8.75
C GLY A 49 14.74 3.71 -8.05
N SER A 50 14.55 4.81 -8.79
CA SER A 50 14.56 6.15 -8.19
C SER A 50 13.31 6.38 -7.36
N PHE A 51 13.48 6.92 -6.15
CA PHE A 51 12.36 7.39 -5.32
C PHE A 51 11.83 8.74 -5.85
N ASP A 52 11.08 8.68 -6.97
CA ASP A 52 10.57 9.86 -7.66
C ASP A 52 9.05 10.01 -7.47
N MET A 53 8.68 10.87 -6.51
CA MET A 53 7.28 11.15 -6.20
C MET A 53 6.61 12.08 -7.22
N SER A 54 7.37 12.80 -8.05
CA SER A 54 6.81 13.62 -9.13
C SER A 54 6.39 12.74 -10.29
N ALA A 55 7.26 11.81 -10.69
CA ALA A 55 6.97 10.80 -11.71
C ALA A 55 5.80 9.89 -11.29
N LEU A 56 5.76 9.48 -10.02
CA LEU A 56 4.64 8.72 -9.46
C LEU A 56 3.32 9.52 -9.51
N ASP A 57 3.34 10.82 -9.19
CA ASP A 57 2.13 11.67 -9.25
C ASP A 57 1.56 11.74 -10.67
N GLU A 58 2.43 11.97 -11.67
CA GLU A 58 2.03 11.99 -13.09
C GLU A 58 1.49 10.62 -13.54
N PHE A 59 2.13 9.53 -13.15
CA PHE A 59 1.68 8.18 -13.45
C PHE A 59 0.28 7.90 -12.87
N MET A 60 0.04 8.24 -11.60
CA MET A 60 -1.26 8.06 -10.95
C MET A 60 -2.35 8.91 -11.61
N ARG A 61 -2.04 10.15 -12.03
CA ARG A 61 -2.96 10.99 -12.82
C ARG A 61 -3.29 10.35 -14.17
N GLY A 62 -2.29 9.79 -14.84
CA GLY A 62 -2.49 9.05 -16.08
C GLY A 62 -3.43 7.85 -15.92
N LEU A 63 -3.26 7.06 -14.85
CA LEU A 63 -4.15 5.92 -14.56
C LEU A 63 -5.60 6.36 -14.39
N VAL A 64 -5.84 7.48 -13.71
CA VAL A 64 -7.19 8.05 -13.52
C VAL A 64 -7.81 8.43 -14.86
N ASP A 65 -7.06 9.13 -15.72
CA ASP A 65 -7.56 9.62 -17.00
C ASP A 65 -7.67 8.52 -18.07
N GLY A 66 -6.94 7.41 -17.91
CA GLY A 66 -7.06 6.22 -18.76
C GLY A 66 -8.15 5.24 -18.31
N GLY A 67 -8.67 5.39 -17.08
CA GLY A 67 -9.73 4.57 -16.52
C GLY A 67 -11.13 4.93 -17.04
N PRO A 68 -12.18 4.20 -16.61
CA PRO A 68 -12.12 3.06 -15.69
C PRO A 68 -11.49 1.82 -16.34
N THR A 69 -11.02 0.90 -15.50
CA THR A 69 -10.46 -0.38 -15.94
C THR A 69 -11.55 -1.30 -16.52
N PRO A 70 -11.19 -2.39 -17.23
CA PRO A 70 -12.16 -3.38 -17.69
C PRO A 70 -13.01 -4.02 -16.58
N SER A 71 -12.54 -4.04 -15.33
CA SER A 71 -13.31 -4.51 -14.17
C SER A 71 -14.17 -3.42 -13.52
N GLY A 72 -14.29 -2.25 -14.15
CA GLY A 72 -15.09 -1.12 -13.66
C GLY A 72 -14.51 -0.43 -12.43
N HIS A 73 -13.24 -0.65 -12.11
CA HIS A 73 -12.53 0.09 -11.06
C HIS A 73 -11.99 1.38 -11.66
N ARG A 74 -11.80 2.42 -10.86
CA ARG A 74 -11.33 3.72 -11.38
C ARG A 74 -9.91 3.63 -11.95
N THR A 75 -9.01 2.98 -11.22
CA THR A 75 -7.65 2.66 -11.66
C THR A 75 -7.35 1.20 -11.32
N PRO A 76 -6.35 0.57 -11.94
CA PRO A 76 -5.69 -0.58 -11.34
C PRO A 76 -5.09 -0.14 -10.00
N PRO A 77 -5.14 -0.98 -8.95
CA PRO A 77 -4.38 -0.73 -7.73
C PRO A 77 -2.89 -0.61 -8.05
N VAL A 78 -2.23 0.34 -7.40
CA VAL A 78 -0.76 0.50 -7.47
C VAL A 78 -0.17 0.08 -6.13
N ILE A 79 0.72 -0.90 -6.15
CA ILE A 79 1.42 -1.40 -4.97
C ILE A 79 2.90 -1.13 -5.16
N MET A 80 3.51 -0.39 -4.23
CA MET A 80 4.88 0.06 -4.36
C MET A 80 5.81 -0.72 -3.43
N THR A 81 6.89 -1.28 -3.98
CA THR A 81 8.05 -1.70 -3.19
C THR A 81 8.83 -0.46 -2.76
N ILE A 82 8.98 -0.24 -1.45
CA ILE A 82 9.56 0.98 -0.91
C ILE A 82 11.07 0.82 -0.62
N PRO A 83 11.93 1.84 -0.82
CA PRO A 83 13.37 1.76 -0.56
C PRO A 83 13.72 1.88 0.93
N THR A 84 13.14 1.01 1.77
CA THR A 84 13.56 0.90 3.16
C THR A 84 13.50 -0.53 3.65
N ASP A 85 14.45 -0.87 4.53
CA ASP A 85 14.58 -2.19 5.11
C ASP A 85 13.73 -2.34 6.38
N GLY A 86 13.00 -3.44 6.47
CA GLY A 86 12.29 -3.88 7.68
C GLY A 86 13.18 -4.61 8.70
N THR A 87 14.43 -4.18 8.87
CA THR A 87 15.41 -4.86 9.75
C THR A 87 15.05 -4.76 11.23
N ASN A 88 14.52 -3.62 11.69
CA ASN A 88 13.94 -3.42 13.01
C ASN A 88 13.00 -2.20 13.03
N GLU A 89 12.31 -2.00 14.14
CA GLU A 89 11.34 -0.92 14.32
C GLU A 89 11.93 0.50 14.19
N ASP A 90 13.19 0.71 14.56
CA ASP A 90 13.82 2.03 14.52
C ASP A 90 14.15 2.45 13.08
N VAL A 91 14.65 1.51 12.27
CA VAL A 91 14.90 1.73 10.84
C VAL A 91 13.59 2.08 10.13
N VAL A 92 12.52 1.33 10.39
CA VAL A 92 11.21 1.60 9.80
C VAL A 92 10.66 2.96 10.23
N ARG A 93 10.74 3.30 11.52
CA ARG A 93 10.25 4.59 12.03
C ARG A 93 11.03 5.77 11.45
N ALA A 94 12.36 5.67 11.41
CA ALA A 94 13.23 6.70 10.84
C ALA A 94 12.93 6.95 9.36
N ASN A 95 12.52 5.93 8.61
CA ASN A 95 12.20 6.01 7.19
C ASN A 95 10.70 6.08 6.86
N SER A 96 9.84 6.20 7.87
CA SER A 96 8.37 6.28 7.70
C SER A 96 7.90 7.44 6.81
N TRP A 97 8.75 8.46 6.61
CA TRP A 97 8.48 9.55 5.68
C TRP A 97 8.29 9.07 4.24
N MET A 98 8.97 7.99 3.83
CA MET A 98 8.82 7.41 2.50
C MET A 98 7.39 6.89 2.29
N MET A 99 6.87 6.16 3.28
CA MET A 99 5.50 5.61 3.25
C MET A 99 4.47 6.73 3.19
N LYS A 100 4.69 7.80 3.97
CA LYS A 100 3.82 8.97 3.98
C LYS A 100 3.78 9.66 2.61
N GLN A 101 4.93 9.83 1.96
CA GLN A 101 4.98 10.45 0.63
C GLN A 101 4.34 9.56 -0.44
N ALA A 102 4.64 8.27 -0.43
CA ALA A 102 4.08 7.31 -1.38
C ALA A 102 2.55 7.25 -1.26
N LEU A 103 2.01 7.07 -0.05
CA LEU A 103 0.56 7.04 0.19
C LEU A 103 -0.12 8.38 -0.13
N ALA A 104 0.58 9.51 -0.03
CA ALA A 104 0.05 10.81 -0.42
C ALA A 104 -0.13 10.98 -1.95
N ARG A 105 0.44 10.08 -2.77
CA ARG A 105 0.18 9.99 -4.22
C ARG A 105 -1.03 9.11 -4.56
N GLY A 106 -1.70 8.52 -3.58
CA GLY A 106 -2.87 7.67 -3.82
C GLY A 106 -2.56 6.24 -4.24
N ILE A 107 -1.34 5.74 -4.01
CA ILE A 107 -1.08 4.31 -4.16
C ILE A 107 -1.95 3.50 -3.19
N HIS A 108 -2.21 2.25 -3.56
CA HIS A 108 -3.17 1.36 -2.91
C HIS A 108 -2.50 0.35 -1.99
N GLY A 109 -1.17 0.30 -1.98
CA GLY A 109 -0.43 -0.62 -1.14
C GLY A 109 1.07 -0.39 -1.12
N ILE A 110 1.73 -1.00 -0.13
CA ILE A 110 3.19 -0.94 0.05
C ILE A 110 3.71 -2.35 0.33
N LEU A 111 4.83 -2.71 -0.30
CA LEU A 111 5.63 -3.88 0.06
C LEU A 111 6.87 -3.41 0.84
N LEU A 112 7.05 -3.95 2.05
CA LEU A 112 8.23 -3.72 2.87
C LEU A 112 9.32 -4.74 2.55
N CYS A 113 10.51 -4.25 2.17
CA CYS A 113 11.68 -5.08 1.91
C CYS A 113 12.32 -5.57 3.20
N HIS A 114 12.99 -6.72 3.15
CA HIS A 114 13.76 -7.23 4.29
C HIS A 114 12.99 -7.20 5.62
N ALA A 115 11.74 -7.66 5.65
CA ALA A 115 10.95 -7.71 6.88
C ALA A 115 11.51 -8.81 7.81
N GLU A 116 12.29 -8.40 8.81
CA GLU A 116 13.08 -9.31 9.63
C GLU A 116 12.55 -9.51 11.05
N THR A 117 11.80 -8.54 11.60
CA THR A 117 11.30 -8.63 12.98
C THR A 117 9.82 -8.26 13.12
N PRO A 118 9.10 -8.81 14.12
CA PRO A 118 7.76 -8.38 14.47
C PRO A 118 7.67 -6.88 14.78
N GLY A 119 8.71 -6.31 15.43
CA GLY A 119 8.78 -4.88 15.72
C GLY A 119 8.83 -4.03 14.45
N ALA A 120 9.59 -4.45 13.44
CA ALA A 120 9.62 -3.78 12.14
C ALA A 120 8.24 -3.82 11.46
N VAL A 121 7.57 -4.97 11.48
CA VAL A 121 6.24 -5.14 10.91
C VAL A 121 5.20 -4.28 11.64
N GLN A 122 5.25 -4.26 12.97
CA GLN A 122 4.41 -3.38 13.79
C GLN A 122 4.63 -1.91 13.42
N ALA A 123 5.89 -1.46 13.38
CA ALA A 123 6.25 -0.09 13.03
C ALA A 123 5.81 0.28 11.60
N PHE A 124 5.86 -0.67 10.67
CA PHE A 124 5.41 -0.48 9.29
C PHE A 124 3.90 -0.27 9.24
N VAL A 125 3.13 -1.17 9.87
CA VAL A 125 1.67 -1.02 9.97
C VAL A 125 1.33 0.31 10.63
N GLU A 126 1.90 0.63 11.79
CA GLU A 126 1.69 1.92 12.48
C GLU A 126 1.99 3.13 11.58
N SER A 127 3.05 3.08 10.76
CA SER A 127 3.47 4.18 9.89
C SER A 127 2.50 4.46 8.74
N CYS A 128 1.74 3.45 8.31
CA CYS A 128 0.73 3.56 7.26
C CYS A 128 -0.64 4.03 7.77
N ARG A 129 -0.86 4.01 9.08
CA ARG A 129 -2.17 4.26 9.71
C ARG A 129 -2.30 5.65 10.31
N TYR A 130 -3.47 6.25 10.17
CA TYR A 130 -3.78 7.51 10.86
C TYR A 130 -3.95 7.30 12.38
N PRO A 131 -3.65 8.31 13.23
CA PRO A 131 -3.73 8.16 14.69
C PRO A 131 -5.12 7.83 15.24
N PHE A 132 -6.19 8.20 14.52
CA PHE A 132 -7.56 7.90 14.93
C PHE A 132 -8.01 6.48 14.59
N GLN A 133 -7.20 5.70 13.85
CA GLN A 133 -7.48 4.30 13.55
C GLN A 133 -7.03 3.43 14.73
N THR A 134 -7.99 2.95 15.52
CA THR A 134 -7.72 2.31 16.82
C THR A 134 -7.81 0.78 16.82
N VAL A 135 -8.22 0.15 15.71
CA VAL A 135 -8.30 -1.32 15.63
C VAL A 135 -6.91 -1.93 15.88
N GLY A 136 -6.81 -2.89 16.79
CA GLY A 136 -5.55 -3.55 17.19
C GLY A 136 -4.66 -2.75 18.16
N VAL A 137 -5.02 -1.50 18.50
CA VAL A 137 -4.23 -0.70 19.46
C VAL A 137 -4.32 -1.33 20.86
N GLY A 138 -3.17 -1.62 21.46
CA GLY A 138 -3.08 -2.35 22.73
C GLY A 138 -3.10 -3.87 22.57
N ASP A 139 -3.35 -4.38 21.36
CA ASP A 139 -3.31 -5.80 21.00
C ASP A 139 -2.27 -6.04 19.90
N GLY A 140 -1.02 -5.72 20.22
CA GLY A 140 0.13 -5.88 19.31
C GLY A 140 0.41 -4.69 18.38
N LEU A 141 -0.46 -3.68 18.31
CA LEU A 141 -0.18 -2.40 17.66
C LEU A 141 -0.19 -1.24 18.65
N GLY A 142 0.62 -0.22 18.37
CA GLY A 142 0.50 1.12 18.92
C GLY A 142 -0.39 2.01 18.06
N VAL A 143 -0.52 3.28 18.48
CA VAL A 143 -1.28 4.29 17.73
C VAL A 143 -0.63 4.56 16.37
N GLY A 144 -1.45 4.72 15.33
CA GLY A 144 -1.01 5.07 13.99
C GLY A 144 -0.21 6.39 13.95
N ARG A 145 0.78 6.48 13.05
CA ARG A 145 1.75 7.58 12.97
C ARG A 145 1.73 8.33 11.65
N ARG A 146 0.80 8.02 10.76
CA ARG A 146 0.59 8.73 9.49
C ARG A 146 0.04 10.13 9.75
N GLY A 147 0.78 11.16 9.34
CA GLY A 147 0.34 12.54 9.48
C GLY A 147 -0.79 12.90 8.52
N GLY A 148 -1.66 13.82 8.93
CA GLY A 148 -2.61 14.48 8.05
C GLY A 148 -1.94 15.52 7.13
N GLY A 149 -2.60 15.90 6.04
CA GLY A 149 -2.19 16.95 5.11
C GLY A 149 -1.97 16.47 3.67
N GLY A 150 -1.68 15.18 3.47
CA GLY A 150 -1.45 14.58 2.15
C GLY A 150 -2.68 13.93 1.50
N GLN A 151 -3.84 13.91 2.18
CA GLN A 151 -4.99 13.11 1.75
C GLN A 151 -5.74 13.66 0.53
N ARG A 152 -5.67 14.96 0.22
CA ARG A 152 -6.49 15.54 -0.88
C ARG A 152 -6.14 14.95 -2.24
N GLY A 153 -4.85 14.87 -2.58
CA GLY A 153 -4.40 14.27 -3.84
C GLY A 153 -4.73 12.78 -3.90
N ALA A 154 -4.43 12.04 -2.84
CA ALA A 154 -4.73 10.62 -2.75
C ALA A 154 -6.24 10.31 -2.86
N ALA A 155 -7.09 11.09 -2.19
CA ALA A 155 -8.54 10.99 -2.27
C ALA A 155 -9.05 11.27 -3.69
N HIS A 156 -8.46 12.26 -4.37
CA HIS A 156 -8.76 12.53 -5.78
C HIS A 156 -8.42 11.35 -6.69
N ILE A 157 -7.32 10.63 -6.45
CA ILE A 157 -7.02 9.40 -7.20
C ILE A 157 -8.10 8.34 -6.96
N TRP A 158 -8.49 8.14 -5.69
CA TRP A 158 -9.45 7.10 -5.30
C TRP A 158 -10.91 7.43 -5.66
N GLY A 159 -11.25 8.69 -5.88
CA GLY A 159 -12.61 9.13 -6.25
C GLY A 159 -13.55 9.28 -5.09
N VAL A 160 -13.00 9.62 -3.92
CA VAL A 160 -13.74 9.81 -2.69
C VAL A 160 -13.39 11.16 -2.08
N GLU A 161 -14.20 11.61 -1.12
CA GLU A 161 -13.89 12.83 -0.37
C GLU A 161 -12.67 12.62 0.56
N PRO A 162 -11.89 13.67 0.89
CA PRO A 162 -10.70 13.54 1.72
C PRO A 162 -10.95 12.88 3.09
N ASP A 163 -12.10 13.16 3.72
CA ASP A 163 -12.45 12.57 5.01
C ASP A 163 -12.85 11.10 4.89
N GLU A 164 -13.43 10.71 3.76
CA GLU A 164 -13.74 9.31 3.45
C GLU A 164 -12.45 8.53 3.13
N TYR A 165 -11.55 9.11 2.33
CA TYR A 165 -10.22 8.54 2.08
C TYR A 165 -9.50 8.23 3.39
N MET A 166 -9.49 9.16 4.35
CA MET A 166 -8.79 8.94 5.63
C MET A 166 -9.37 7.76 6.43
N LYS A 167 -10.66 7.45 6.28
CA LYS A 167 -11.31 6.28 6.91
C LYS A 167 -10.97 4.99 6.18
N LEU A 168 -11.00 5.01 4.84
CA LEU A 168 -10.76 3.85 3.97
C LEU A 168 -9.26 3.52 3.84
N ALA A 169 -8.37 4.49 3.94
CA ALA A 169 -6.93 4.32 3.81
C ALA A 169 -6.30 3.74 5.11
N ASP A 170 -6.79 2.59 5.52
CA ASP A 170 -6.29 1.73 6.60
C ASP A 170 -5.99 0.33 6.03
N PRO A 171 -5.04 -0.44 6.61
CA PRO A 171 -4.69 -1.77 6.12
C PRO A 171 -5.85 -2.77 6.19
N TRP A 172 -6.09 -3.48 5.10
CA TRP A 172 -6.91 -4.69 5.08
C TRP A 172 -6.04 -5.93 5.30
N PRO A 173 -6.50 -6.97 6.03
CA PRO A 173 -7.83 -7.15 6.61
C PRO A 173 -8.01 -6.57 8.02
N LEU A 174 -7.08 -5.74 8.52
CA LEU A 174 -7.15 -5.20 9.89
C LEU A 174 -8.39 -4.34 10.08
N ASN A 175 -8.58 -3.40 9.16
CA ASN A 175 -9.85 -2.74 8.95
C ASN A 175 -10.61 -3.50 7.85
N PRO A 176 -11.79 -4.09 8.15
CA PRO A 176 -12.62 -4.74 7.13
C PRO A 176 -13.03 -3.80 6.00
N ASP A 177 -13.14 -2.50 6.27
CA ASP A 177 -13.44 -1.45 5.27
C ASP A 177 -12.16 -0.81 4.70
N GLY A 178 -10.99 -1.30 5.10
CA GLY A 178 -9.70 -0.81 4.64
C GLY A 178 -9.44 -1.14 3.17
N GLU A 179 -8.75 -0.22 2.49
CA GLU A 179 -8.43 -0.31 1.07
C GLU A 179 -6.90 -0.35 0.82
N LEU A 180 -6.08 -0.33 1.88
CA LEU A 180 -4.63 -0.47 1.77
C LEU A 180 -4.19 -1.94 1.83
N PHE A 181 -3.48 -2.38 0.80
CA PHE A 181 -2.81 -3.68 0.77
C PHE A 181 -1.35 -3.53 1.23
N LEU A 182 -1.01 -4.06 2.40
CA LEU A 182 0.36 -4.07 2.90
C LEU A 182 0.94 -5.48 2.77
N GLY A 183 2.16 -5.60 2.25
CA GLY A 183 2.84 -6.88 2.09
C GLY A 183 4.28 -6.85 2.61
N LEU A 184 4.84 -8.03 2.86
CA LEU A 184 6.20 -8.21 3.37
C LEU A 184 7.02 -9.04 2.38
N LYS A 185 8.20 -8.56 2.02
CA LYS A 185 9.18 -9.35 1.28
C LYS A 185 10.09 -10.06 2.29
N LEU A 186 10.00 -11.39 2.31
CA LEU A 186 10.75 -12.26 3.21
C LEU A 186 11.94 -12.88 2.47
N GLU A 187 13.04 -12.15 2.43
CA GLU A 187 14.09 -12.39 1.42
C GLU A 187 15.38 -12.95 1.99
N ASN A 188 15.42 -13.22 3.30
CA ASN A 188 16.61 -13.76 3.94
C ASN A 188 16.29 -14.75 5.08
N LYS A 189 17.35 -15.43 5.53
CA LYS A 189 17.25 -16.44 6.62
C LYS A 189 16.80 -15.85 7.96
N ARG A 190 17.01 -14.55 8.20
CA ARG A 190 16.54 -13.89 9.43
C ARG A 190 15.02 -13.74 9.39
N SER A 191 14.50 -13.30 8.25
CA SER A 191 13.06 -13.19 7.97
C SER A 191 12.35 -14.53 8.15
N SER A 192 12.88 -15.62 7.56
CA SER A 192 12.23 -16.94 7.64
C SER A 192 12.16 -17.51 9.06
N ARG A 193 13.17 -17.24 9.90
CA ARG A 193 13.19 -17.66 11.31
C ARG A 193 12.13 -16.94 12.15
N GLN A 194 11.75 -15.72 11.77
CA GLN A 194 10.81 -14.89 12.52
C GLN A 194 9.38 -14.93 11.96
N LEU A 195 9.14 -15.69 10.89
CA LEU A 195 7.85 -15.75 10.18
C LEU A 195 6.66 -15.93 11.13
N ARG A 196 6.72 -16.85 12.09
CA ARG A 196 5.61 -17.09 13.04
C ARG A 196 5.35 -15.88 13.95
N GLY A 197 6.39 -15.17 14.36
CA GLY A 197 6.27 -13.95 15.16
C GLY A 197 5.71 -12.79 14.36
N MET A 198 6.18 -12.63 13.11
CA MET A 198 5.70 -11.60 12.18
C MET A 198 4.26 -11.84 11.78
N CYS A 199 3.89 -13.06 11.40
CA CYS A 199 2.49 -13.46 11.21
C CYS A 199 1.69 -13.34 12.51
N GLY A 200 2.32 -13.40 13.68
CA GLY A 200 1.65 -13.23 14.97
C GLY A 200 1.19 -11.81 15.23
N CYS A 201 2.06 -10.84 14.93
CA CYS A 201 1.77 -9.41 14.97
C CYS A 201 0.92 -8.96 13.77
N ALA A 202 1.11 -9.60 12.61
CA ALA A 202 0.39 -9.35 11.38
C ALA A 202 -0.85 -10.22 11.19
N ARG A 203 -1.25 -11.04 12.17
CA ARG A 203 -2.30 -12.07 12.03
C ARG A 203 -3.65 -11.50 11.59
N HIS A 204 -3.82 -10.20 11.84
CA HIS A 204 -4.96 -9.41 11.41
C HIS A 204 -4.59 -8.29 10.42
N CYS A 205 -3.31 -8.06 10.12
CA CYS A 205 -2.85 -6.88 9.38
C CYS A 205 -2.39 -7.13 7.94
N LEU A 206 -1.92 -8.34 7.62
CA LEU A 206 -1.28 -8.64 6.34
C LEU A 206 -1.77 -10.00 5.85
N ARG A 207 -2.13 -10.11 4.57
CA ARG A 207 -2.44 -11.36 3.89
C ARG A 207 -1.47 -11.61 2.75
#